data_AF-F6I7R5-F1
#
_entry.id   AF-F6I7R5-F1
#
_cell.length_a   1.000
_cell.length_b   1.000
_cell.length_c   1.000
_cell.angle_alpha   90.00
_cell.angle_beta   90.00
_cell.angle_gamma   90.00
#
_symmetry.space_group_name_H-M   'P 1'
#
loop_
_entity.id
_entity.type
_entity.pdbx_description
1 polymer ?
#
loop_
_entity_poly.entity_id
_entity_poly.type
_entity_poly.pdbx_seq_one_letter_code
_entity_poly.pdbx_strand_id
1 'polypeptide(L)'
;MVNLEHGKYYVADINYVNYTIRVVDPGVEKGNCFSAPLYSLTREIFRSDKRAYFLNPHEATNTTVLMNCEQPISDGNYIPITPCNRSNVTSSSSQAYVYALVGGGDSLLVNDIKYSCTISRTIITQFLKPGNLSMSDLQEILLQGLDISFLPFRCKSECHVKGPYCDLDWTKNTVKWYSFGYWFSEYLESLRDRSTFSSNGVRERYNYYYHYETALYLGWIIRYI
;
A
#
# COMPACT_ATOMS: atom_id res chain seq x y z
N MET A 1 -6.68 -3.28 17.79
CA MET A 1 -7.10 -2.40 16.68
C MET A 1 -5.92 -1.52 16.28
N VAL A 2 -5.80 -1.17 15.00
CA VAL A 2 -4.83 -0.20 14.48
C VAL A 2 -5.59 0.95 13.84
N ASN A 3 -5.10 2.18 14.02
CA ASN A 3 -5.66 3.37 13.39
C ASN A 3 -4.79 3.74 12.18
N LEU A 4 -5.36 3.66 10.99
CA LEU A 4 -4.72 4.05 9.73
C LEU A 4 -5.45 5.28 9.19
N GLU A 5 -5.01 6.47 9.61
CA GLU A 5 -5.54 7.82 9.29
C GLU A 5 -7.06 7.98 9.27
N HIS A 6 -7.71 7.42 8.26
CA HIS A 6 -9.15 7.53 7.99
C HIS A 6 -9.96 6.32 8.48
N GLY A 7 -9.34 5.31 9.08
CA GLY A 7 -10.04 4.09 9.49
C GLY A 7 -9.43 3.36 10.69
N LYS A 8 -10.29 2.64 11.41
CA LYS A 8 -9.89 1.75 12.50
C LYS A 8 -10.05 0.31 12.03
N TYR A 9 -8.96 -0.45 12.08
CA TYR A 9 -8.90 -1.82 11.59
C TYR A 9 -8.69 -2.80 12.73
N TYR A 10 -9.30 -3.99 12.63
CA TYR A 10 -8.99 -5.11 13.52
C TYR A 10 -7.62 -5.66 13.19
N VAL A 11 -6.93 -6.15 14.21
CA VAL A 11 -5.64 -6.83 14.05
C VAL A 11 -5.94 -8.32 14.06
N ALA A 12 -5.72 -8.97 12.93
CA ALA A 12 -5.95 -10.41 12.78
C ALA A 12 -4.71 -11.21 13.19
N ASP A 13 -3.50 -10.70 12.89
CA ASP A 13 -2.24 -11.36 13.23
C ASP A 13 -1.09 -10.35 13.33
N ILE A 14 -0.05 -10.71 14.09
CA ILE A 14 1.19 -9.93 14.19
C ILE A 14 2.38 -10.90 14.09
N ASN A 15 3.21 -10.71 13.06
CA ASN A 15 4.42 -11.46 12.86
C ASN A 15 5.65 -10.58 13.15
N TYR A 16 6.27 -10.80 14.32
CA TYR A 16 7.47 -10.08 14.74
C TYR A 16 8.75 -10.51 14.03
N VAL A 17 8.77 -11.69 13.41
CA VAL A 17 9.92 -12.18 12.63
C VAL A 17 10.00 -11.43 11.29
N ASN A 18 8.86 -11.28 10.62
CA ASN A 18 8.75 -10.60 9.33
C ASN A 18 8.35 -9.13 9.45
N TYR A 19 8.11 -8.63 10.66
CA TYR A 19 7.67 -7.26 10.94
C TYR A 19 6.39 -6.88 10.20
N THR A 20 5.43 -7.80 10.14
CA THR A 20 4.13 -7.59 9.49
C THR A 20 2.99 -7.65 10.49
N ILE A 21 1.96 -6.86 10.23
CA ILE A 21 0.70 -6.89 10.95
C ILE A 21 -0.42 -7.04 9.94
N ARG A 22 -1.30 -8.02 10.17
CA ARG A 22 -2.45 -8.28 9.33
C ARG A 22 -3.64 -7.49 9.85
N VAL A 23 -4.18 -6.63 9.01
CA VAL A 23 -5.33 -5.80 9.34
C VAL A 23 -6.58 -6.20 8.55
N VAL A 24 -7.72 -6.22 9.21
CA VAL A 24 -9.03 -6.53 8.61
C VAL A 24 -9.98 -5.37 8.90
N ASP A 25 -10.73 -4.95 7.89
CA ASP A 25 -11.73 -3.88 8.06
C ASP A 25 -12.91 -4.40 8.89
N PRO A 26 -13.37 -3.64 9.91
CA PRO A 26 -14.43 -4.06 10.80
C PRO A 26 -15.81 -4.24 10.15
N GLY A 27 -16.03 -3.71 8.94
CA GLY A 27 -17.27 -3.90 8.17
C GLY A 27 -17.34 -5.21 7.41
N VAL A 28 -16.22 -5.94 7.33
CA VAL A 28 -16.15 -7.16 6.55
C VAL A 28 -16.54 -8.34 7.43
N GLU A 29 -17.69 -8.92 7.13
CA GLU A 29 -18.24 -10.08 7.84
C GLU A 29 -18.44 -11.26 6.90
N LYS A 30 -18.28 -12.48 7.43
CA LYS A 30 -18.53 -13.71 6.70
C LYS A 30 -20.04 -13.93 6.57
N GLY A 31 -20.52 -14.14 5.34
CA GLY A 31 -21.94 -14.39 5.08
C GLY A 31 -22.22 -14.83 3.64
N ASN A 32 -23.51 -14.96 3.31
CA ASN A 32 -23.99 -15.35 1.97
C ASN A 32 -24.16 -14.15 1.02
N CYS A 33 -23.80 -12.97 1.49
CA CYS A 33 -23.88 -11.69 0.79
C CYS A 33 -22.55 -10.97 0.98
N PHE A 34 -22.34 -9.91 0.21
CA PHE A 34 -21.12 -9.12 0.27
C PHE A 34 -21.20 -8.06 1.37
N SER A 35 -20.29 -8.17 2.34
CA SER A 35 -20.13 -7.23 3.44
C SER A 35 -19.04 -6.23 3.06
N ALA A 36 -19.45 -5.03 2.66
CA ALA A 36 -18.53 -4.01 2.18
C ALA A 36 -17.69 -3.42 3.34
N PRO A 37 -16.40 -3.13 3.12
CA PRO A 37 -15.55 -2.44 4.09
C PRO A 37 -16.14 -1.08 4.50
N LEU A 38 -16.01 -0.76 5.79
CA LEU A 38 -16.43 0.54 6.34
C LEU A 38 -15.54 1.67 5.83
N TYR A 39 -14.23 1.43 5.76
CA TYR A 39 -13.23 2.43 5.44
C TYR A 39 -12.55 2.14 4.09
N SER A 40 -12.26 3.20 3.34
CA SER A 40 -11.37 3.11 2.19
C SER A 40 -9.92 2.99 2.67
N LEU A 41 -9.16 2.11 2.03
CA LEU A 41 -7.73 1.90 2.30
C LEU A 41 -6.97 2.03 0.98
N THR A 42 -6.36 3.18 0.74
CA THR A 42 -5.66 3.49 -0.52
C THR A 42 -4.15 3.46 -0.35
N ARG A 43 -3.42 3.23 -1.44
CA ARG A 43 -1.94 3.16 -1.43
C ARG A 43 -1.30 4.44 -0.95
N GLU A 44 -1.95 5.57 -1.20
CA GLU A 44 -1.54 6.88 -0.69
C GLU A 44 -1.38 6.90 0.82
N ILE A 45 -2.09 6.04 1.57
CA ILE A 45 -1.95 5.91 3.02
C ILE A 45 -0.58 5.33 3.44
N PHE A 46 0.17 4.73 2.52
CA PHE A 46 1.45 4.07 2.83
C PHE A 46 2.66 4.73 2.15
N ARG A 47 2.48 5.79 1.36
CA ARG A 47 3.57 6.45 0.60
C ARG A 47 4.39 7.46 1.39
N SER A 48 3.98 7.85 2.60
CA SER A 48 4.68 8.89 3.37
C SER A 48 5.71 8.30 4.33
N ASP A 49 6.90 8.88 4.29
CA ASP A 49 8.04 8.68 5.20
C ASP A 49 7.74 8.91 6.69
N LYS A 50 6.69 9.67 7.02
CA LYS A 50 6.31 9.97 8.41
C LYS A 50 5.46 8.89 9.06
N ARG A 51 5.07 7.84 8.33
CA ARG A 51 4.10 6.85 8.80
C ARG A 51 4.76 5.69 9.54
N ALA A 52 3.99 5.06 10.42
CA ALA A 52 4.44 3.93 11.22
C ALA A 52 4.35 2.59 10.46
N TYR A 53 3.53 2.54 9.42
CA TYR A 53 3.23 1.33 8.64
C TYR A 53 3.42 1.61 7.15
N PHE A 54 3.88 0.59 6.43
CA PHE A 54 4.22 0.62 5.02
C PHE A 54 3.70 -0.61 4.29
N LEU A 55 3.57 -0.54 2.98
CA LEU A 55 3.41 -1.72 2.14
C LEU A 55 4.79 -2.26 1.77
N ASN A 56 4.95 -3.58 1.78
CA ASN A 56 6.16 -4.20 1.25
C ASN A 56 6.17 -4.03 -0.28
N PRO A 57 7.16 -3.36 -0.88
CA PRO A 57 7.19 -3.11 -2.33
C PRO A 57 7.36 -4.41 -3.15
N HIS A 58 7.85 -5.50 -2.55
CA HIS A 58 7.94 -6.80 -3.21
C HIS A 58 6.66 -7.63 -3.13
N GLU A 59 5.71 -7.24 -2.28
CA GLU A 59 4.41 -7.89 -2.20
C GLU A 59 3.49 -7.28 -3.23
N ALA A 60 3.03 -8.12 -4.16
CA ALA A 60 2.04 -7.71 -5.12
C ALA A 60 0.73 -7.36 -4.38
N THR A 61 0.20 -6.18 -4.68
CA THR A 61 -1.06 -5.68 -4.12
C THR A 61 -1.96 -5.22 -5.24
N ASN A 62 -3.25 -5.48 -5.08
CA ASN A 62 -4.29 -5.10 -6.04
C ASN A 62 -5.13 -3.98 -5.44
N THR A 63 -5.69 -3.15 -6.32
CA THR A 63 -6.67 -2.15 -5.95
C THR A 63 -8.04 -2.66 -6.35
N THR A 64 -8.95 -2.71 -5.37
CA THR A 64 -10.37 -3.05 -5.58
C THR A 64 -11.19 -1.79 -5.37
N VAL A 65 -11.98 -1.41 -6.38
CA VAL A 65 -12.88 -0.27 -6.35
C VAL A 65 -14.32 -0.78 -6.31
N LEU A 66 -15.03 -0.45 -5.23
CA LEU A 66 -16.45 -0.70 -5.08
C LEU A 66 -17.23 0.51 -5.58
N MET A 67 -18.26 0.28 -6.38
CA MET A 67 -19.03 1.35 -7.00
C MET A 67 -20.51 1.01 -7.12
N ASN A 68 -21.33 2.06 -7.14
CA ASN A 68 -22.76 1.99 -7.42
C ASN A 68 -23.01 2.58 -8.80
N CYS A 69 -23.71 1.86 -9.66
CA CYS A 69 -23.99 2.27 -11.02
C CYS A 69 -25.50 2.42 -11.26
N GLU A 70 -25.86 3.41 -12.08
CA GLU A 70 -27.24 3.70 -12.47
C GLU A 70 -27.77 2.72 -13.53
N GLN A 71 -26.87 2.08 -14.27
CA GLN A 71 -27.18 1.18 -15.37
C GLN A 71 -26.43 -0.15 -15.22
N PRO A 72 -27.01 -1.27 -15.69
CA PRO A 72 -26.33 -2.54 -15.68
C PRO A 72 -25.14 -2.51 -16.65
N ILE A 73 -24.05 -3.14 -16.24
CA ILE A 73 -22.82 -3.26 -17.04
C ILE A 73 -22.70 -4.70 -17.53
N SER A 74 -22.49 -4.87 -18.85
CA SER A 74 -22.29 -6.17 -19.51
C SER A 74 -20.81 -6.51 -19.74
N ASP A 75 -19.90 -5.81 -19.06
CA ASP A 75 -18.45 -5.99 -19.16
C ASP A 75 -17.98 -7.03 -18.13
N GLY A 76 -17.27 -8.07 -18.59
CA GLY A 76 -16.81 -9.18 -17.74
C GLY A 76 -15.77 -8.78 -16.69
N ASN A 77 -15.17 -7.60 -16.80
CA ASN A 77 -14.24 -7.08 -15.79
C ASN A 77 -14.96 -6.55 -14.54
N TYR A 78 -16.27 -6.27 -14.64
CA TYR A 78 -17.08 -5.76 -13.55
C TYR A 78 -17.74 -6.90 -12.81
N ILE A 79 -17.32 -7.11 -11.56
CA ILE A 79 -17.78 -8.21 -10.74
C ILE A 79 -19.08 -7.76 -10.05
N PRO A 80 -20.23 -8.39 -10.34
CA PRO A 80 -21.50 -8.01 -9.72
C PRO A 80 -21.49 -8.36 -8.24
N ILE A 81 -21.98 -7.43 -7.41
CA ILE A 81 -22.00 -7.57 -5.95
C ILE A 81 -23.45 -7.60 -5.45
N THR A 82 -23.74 -8.54 -4.55
CA THR A 82 -24.99 -8.57 -3.79
C THR A 82 -24.73 -8.11 -2.36
N PRO A 83 -24.97 -6.84 -2.00
CA PRO A 83 -24.67 -6.32 -0.67
C PRO A 83 -25.58 -6.92 0.41
N CYS A 84 -25.06 -7.10 1.63
CA CYS A 84 -25.83 -7.63 2.75
C CYS A 84 -26.93 -6.71 3.27
N ASN A 85 -26.75 -5.39 3.15
CA ASN A 85 -27.69 -4.41 3.68
C ASN A 85 -28.87 -4.15 2.72
N ARG A 86 -29.53 -5.22 2.24
CA ARG A 86 -30.92 -5.12 1.77
C ARG A 86 -31.77 -4.88 3.01
N SER A 87 -31.75 -3.65 3.53
CA SER A 87 -32.89 -3.16 4.30
C SER A 87 -34.15 -3.44 3.47
N ASN A 88 -35.23 -3.83 4.14
CA ASN A 88 -36.56 -4.14 3.59
C ASN A 88 -37.15 -2.95 2.80
N VAL A 89 -36.52 -2.53 1.71
CA VAL A 89 -37.06 -1.57 0.77
C VAL A 89 -37.92 -2.38 -0.17
N THR A 90 -39.19 -2.42 0.20
CA THR A 90 -40.33 -2.72 -0.66
C THR A 90 -40.02 -2.36 -2.11
N SER A 91 -40.04 -3.39 -2.95
CA SER A 91 -40.44 -3.40 -4.35
C SER A 91 -40.85 -2.06 -4.99
N SER A 92 -39.93 -1.12 -5.22
CA SER A 92 -40.15 0.00 -6.15
C SER A 92 -38.84 0.71 -6.55
N SER A 93 -38.37 0.36 -7.75
CA SER A 93 -37.77 1.24 -8.79
C SER A 93 -36.38 1.88 -8.70
N SER A 94 -35.43 1.41 -7.88
CA SER A 94 -34.01 1.75 -8.10
C SER A 94 -33.05 0.72 -7.51
N GLN A 95 -32.91 -0.43 -8.18
CA GLN A 95 -31.79 -1.32 -7.90
C GLN A 95 -30.51 -0.60 -8.32
N ALA A 96 -29.79 -0.02 -7.35
CA ALA A 96 -28.43 0.44 -7.56
C ALA A 96 -27.59 -0.79 -7.92
N TYR A 97 -27.06 -0.83 -9.14
CA TYR A 97 -26.23 -1.94 -9.58
C TYR A 97 -24.86 -1.80 -8.91
N VAL A 98 -24.52 -2.71 -8.02
CA VAL A 98 -23.26 -2.65 -7.27
C VAL A 98 -22.23 -3.54 -7.95
N TYR A 99 -21.05 -2.99 -8.19
CA TYR A 99 -19.95 -3.71 -8.83
C TYR A 99 -18.64 -3.51 -8.08
N ALA A 100 -17.74 -4.49 -8.23
CA ALA A 100 -16.32 -4.36 -7.94
C ALA A 100 -15.54 -4.34 -9.26
N LEU A 101 -14.54 -3.48 -9.32
CA LEU A 101 -13.51 -3.51 -10.35
C LEU A 101 -12.17 -3.73 -9.66
N VAL A 102 -11.39 -4.69 -10.17
CA VAL A 102 -10.12 -5.10 -9.58
C VAL A 102 -9.02 -4.90 -10.61
N GLY A 103 -7.92 -4.27 -10.22
CA GLY A 103 -6.73 -4.22 -11.05
C GLY A 103 -5.45 -4.35 -10.24
N GLY A 104 -4.39 -4.77 -10.93
CA GLY A 104 -3.10 -5.04 -10.33
C GLY A 104 -2.28 -3.77 -10.17
N GLY A 105 -1.76 -3.50 -8.97
CA GLY A 105 -0.90 -2.35 -8.76
C GLY A 105 -1.62 -1.02 -9.06
N ASP A 106 -0.99 -0.19 -9.89
CA ASP A 106 -1.50 1.10 -10.37
C ASP A 106 -2.24 0.98 -11.71
N SER A 107 -2.68 -0.22 -12.10
CA SER A 107 -3.27 -0.47 -13.43
C SER A 107 -4.73 -0.01 -13.57
N LEU A 108 -5.42 0.33 -12.48
CA LEU A 108 -6.77 0.89 -12.56
C LEU A 108 -6.69 2.38 -12.84
N LEU A 109 -7.11 2.75 -14.04
CA LEU A 109 -7.25 4.13 -14.46
C LEU A 109 -8.68 4.61 -14.24
N VAL A 110 -8.86 5.91 -14.06
CA VAL A 110 -10.20 6.52 -13.95
C VAL A 110 -11.04 6.23 -15.20
N ASN A 111 -10.40 6.12 -16.36
CA ASN A 111 -11.05 5.79 -17.63
C ASN A 111 -11.63 4.36 -17.69
N ASP A 112 -11.16 3.48 -16.80
CA ASP A 112 -11.69 2.11 -16.73
C ASP A 112 -13.07 2.08 -16.07
N ILE A 113 -13.42 3.13 -15.30
CA ILE A 113 -14.70 3.28 -14.60
C ILE A 113 -15.74 3.88 -15.56
N LYS A 114 -16.88 3.19 -15.73
CA LYS A 114 -17.98 3.73 -16.56
C LYS A 114 -18.57 4.99 -15.94
N TYR A 115 -18.93 5.96 -16.78
CA TYR A 115 -19.56 7.22 -16.38
C TYR A 115 -20.86 7.05 -15.59
N SER A 116 -21.56 5.93 -15.74
CA SER A 116 -22.79 5.61 -14.99
C SER A 116 -22.53 5.19 -13.54
N CYS A 117 -21.26 5.13 -13.11
CA CYS A 117 -20.86 4.62 -11.79
C CYS A 117 -20.29 5.70 -10.89
N THR A 118 -20.69 5.66 -9.62
CA THR A 118 -20.13 6.46 -8.53
C THR A 118 -19.28 5.57 -7.63
N ILE A 119 -18.03 5.98 -7.39
CA ILE A 119 -17.11 5.27 -6.50
C ILE A 119 -17.61 5.36 -5.05
N SER A 120 -17.75 4.20 -4.41
CA SER A 120 -18.16 4.09 -3.01
C SER A 120 -16.96 3.92 -2.09
N ARG A 121 -16.09 2.94 -2.39
CA ARG A 121 -14.90 2.60 -1.60
C ARG A 121 -13.76 2.14 -2.48
N THR A 122 -12.54 2.41 -2.05
CA THR A 122 -11.32 1.89 -2.68
C THR A 122 -10.50 1.17 -1.61
N ILE A 123 -10.18 -0.09 -1.84
CA ILE A 123 -9.48 -0.94 -0.88
C ILE A 123 -8.30 -1.61 -1.58
N ILE A 124 -7.13 -1.56 -0.95
CA ILE A 124 -6.00 -2.40 -1.32
C ILE A 124 -6.22 -3.80 -0.75
N THR A 125 -6.03 -4.80 -1.60
CA THR A 125 -6.01 -6.20 -1.21
C THR A 125 -4.66 -6.81 -1.56
N GLN A 126 -4.31 -7.91 -0.90
CA GLN A 126 -3.17 -8.73 -1.33
C GLN A 126 -3.43 -9.26 -2.75
N PHE A 127 -2.35 -9.59 -3.48
CA PHE A 127 -2.44 -10.07 -4.85
C PHE A 127 -3.34 -11.30 -4.99
N LEU A 128 -4.14 -11.27 -6.05
CA LEU A 128 -5.14 -12.27 -6.36
C LEU A 128 -4.65 -13.21 -7.44
N LYS A 129 -4.96 -14.49 -7.29
CA LYS A 129 -4.64 -15.52 -8.29
C LYS A 129 -5.08 -15.05 -9.68
N PRO A 130 -4.33 -15.40 -10.75
CA PRO A 130 -4.77 -15.13 -12.11
C PRO A 130 -6.08 -15.88 -12.39
N GLY A 131 -7.10 -15.15 -12.84
CA GLY A 131 -8.42 -15.70 -13.17
C GLY A 131 -9.55 -14.69 -13.04
N ASN A 132 -10.75 -15.08 -13.47
CA ASN A 132 -11.96 -14.30 -13.26
C ASN A 132 -12.37 -14.42 -11.79
N LEU A 133 -12.38 -13.29 -11.08
CA LEU A 133 -12.77 -13.24 -9.67
C LEU A 133 -14.29 -13.18 -9.55
N SER A 134 -14.80 -13.94 -8.60
CA SER A 134 -16.20 -13.86 -8.18
C SER A 134 -16.38 -12.94 -6.98
N MET A 135 -17.64 -12.60 -6.69
CA MET A 135 -17.99 -11.89 -5.46
C MET A 135 -17.55 -12.64 -4.20
N SER A 136 -17.66 -13.97 -4.18
CA SER A 136 -17.23 -14.80 -3.04
C SER A 136 -15.72 -14.77 -2.86
N ASP A 137 -14.95 -14.79 -3.95
CA ASP A 137 -13.49 -14.67 -3.87
C ASP A 137 -13.13 -13.34 -3.22
N LEU A 138 -13.72 -12.23 -3.70
CA LEU A 138 -13.50 -10.90 -3.12
C LEU A 138 -13.85 -10.82 -1.64
N GLN A 139 -14.94 -11.46 -1.23
CA GLN A 139 -15.32 -11.51 0.18
C GLN A 139 -14.27 -12.27 1.01
N GLU A 140 -13.76 -13.40 0.53
CA GLU A 140 -12.73 -14.19 1.20
C GLU A 140 -11.41 -13.41 1.35
N ILE A 141 -11.02 -12.69 0.30
CA ILE A 141 -9.84 -11.83 0.29
C ILE A 141 -9.96 -10.70 1.32
N LEU A 142 -11.11 -10.04 1.36
CA LEU A 142 -11.35 -8.97 2.34
C LEU A 142 -11.34 -9.52 3.78
N LEU A 143 -11.85 -10.73 3.99
CA LEU A 143 -11.82 -11.41 5.28
C LEU A 143 -10.41 -11.83 5.69
N GLN A 144 -9.56 -12.21 4.73
CA GLN A 144 -8.15 -12.49 4.97
C GLN A 144 -7.41 -11.24 5.45
N GLY A 145 -7.74 -10.07 4.89
CA GLY A 145 -7.16 -8.79 5.26
C GLY A 145 -5.89 -8.42 4.48
N LEU A 146 -5.23 -7.36 4.94
CA LEU A 146 -4.04 -6.80 4.32
C LEU A 146 -2.86 -6.91 5.28
N ASP A 147 -1.72 -7.39 4.78
CA ASP A 147 -0.47 -7.39 5.54
C ASP A 147 0.21 -6.05 5.30
N ILE A 148 0.50 -5.33 6.38
CA ILE A 148 1.26 -4.09 6.36
C ILE A 148 2.51 -4.28 7.20
N SER A 149 3.62 -3.67 6.79
CA SER A 149 4.91 -3.80 7.45
C SER A 149 5.16 -2.65 8.43
N PHE A 150 5.70 -2.99 9.59
CA PHE A 150 6.29 -2.05 10.54
C PHE A 150 7.83 -2.17 10.59
N LEU A 151 8.46 -2.82 9.59
CA LEU A 151 9.91 -2.92 9.49
C LEU A 151 10.62 -1.55 9.51
N PRO A 152 10.11 -0.50 8.83
CA PRO A 152 10.75 0.82 8.87
C PRO A 152 10.69 1.49 10.24
N PHE A 153 9.75 1.11 11.11
CA PHE A 153 9.74 1.59 12.49
C PHE A 153 10.98 1.13 13.25
N ARG A 154 11.47 -0.09 13.00
CA ARG A 154 12.71 -0.62 13.60
C ARG A 154 13.90 0.28 13.26
N CYS A 155 14.02 0.63 12.00
CA CYS A 155 15.03 1.56 11.49
C CYS A 155 15.04 2.87 12.30
N LYS A 156 13.88 3.52 12.41
CA LYS A 156 13.72 4.77 13.17
C LYS A 156 14.05 4.62 14.67
N SER A 157 13.62 3.53 15.28
CA SER A 157 13.82 3.29 16.72
C SER A 157 15.28 2.99 17.08
N GLU A 158 16.02 2.32 16.21
CA GLU A 158 17.40 1.88 16.48
C GLU A 158 18.46 2.86 15.92
N CYS A 159 18.10 3.81 15.04
CA CYS A 159 19.01 4.85 14.52
C CYS A 159 19.65 5.72 15.61
N HIS A 160 19.02 5.89 16.77
CA HIS A 160 19.62 6.65 17.88
C HIS A 160 20.74 5.90 18.60
N VAL A 161 20.85 4.58 18.43
CA VAL A 161 21.75 3.72 19.21
C VAL A 161 22.88 3.14 18.36
N LYS A 162 22.65 2.86 17.07
CA LYS A 162 23.56 2.06 16.23
C LYS A 162 24.20 2.81 15.04
N GLY A 163 23.66 3.97 14.64
CA GLY A 163 24.23 4.78 13.56
C GLY A 163 23.19 5.70 12.88
N PRO A 164 23.63 6.79 12.22
CA PRO A 164 22.72 7.78 11.63
C PRO A 164 22.03 7.31 10.35
N TYR A 165 22.49 6.23 9.73
CA TYR A 165 21.96 5.70 8.45
C TYR A 165 21.49 4.27 8.59
N CYS A 166 20.42 3.98 7.87
CA CYS A 166 19.75 2.70 7.93
C CYS A 166 19.11 2.36 6.58
N ASP A 167 19.44 1.18 6.07
CA ASP A 167 18.86 0.62 4.85
C ASP A 167 17.93 -0.56 5.19
N LEU A 168 16.84 -0.65 4.45
CA LEU A 168 15.83 -1.70 4.58
C LEU A 168 16.07 -2.76 3.50
N ASP A 169 16.23 -4.01 3.91
CA ASP A 169 16.15 -5.17 3.02
C ASP A 169 14.78 -5.81 3.16
N TRP A 170 13.87 -5.41 2.27
CA TRP A 170 12.50 -5.90 2.19
C TRP A 170 12.39 -7.38 1.79
N THR A 171 13.42 -7.95 1.15
CA THR A 171 13.42 -9.37 0.76
C THR A 171 13.72 -10.29 1.93
N LYS A 172 14.59 -9.84 2.83
CA LYS A 172 14.98 -10.60 4.02
C LYS A 172 14.29 -10.13 5.30
N ASN A 173 13.49 -9.07 5.22
CA ASN A 173 12.93 -8.36 6.37
C ASN A 173 14.00 -7.95 7.40
N THR A 174 15.16 -7.50 6.91
CA THR A 174 16.29 -7.11 7.75
C THR A 174 16.63 -5.63 7.59
N VAL A 175 17.41 -5.11 8.54
CA VAL A 175 17.85 -3.72 8.56
C VAL A 175 19.36 -3.69 8.67
N LYS A 176 20.01 -2.91 7.82
CA LYS A 176 21.46 -2.67 7.85
C LYS A 176 21.73 -1.24 8.31
N TRP A 177 22.81 -1.07 9.05
CA TRP A 177 23.19 0.20 9.66
C TRP A 177 24.54 0.63 9.15
N TYR A 178 24.70 1.94 8.94
CA TYR A 178 25.96 2.50 8.51
C TYR A 178 26.31 3.71 9.35
N SER A 179 27.59 3.84 9.65
CA SER A 179 28.15 5.12 10.07
C SER A 179 28.24 6.06 8.86
N PHE A 180 28.23 7.37 9.12
CA PHE A 180 28.32 8.40 8.08
C PHE A 180 29.49 8.18 7.11
N GLY A 181 30.66 7.79 7.61
CA GLY A 181 31.86 7.58 6.78
C GLY A 181 31.74 6.40 5.81
N TYR A 182 31.13 5.29 6.24
CA TYR A 182 30.90 4.13 5.38
C TYR A 182 29.82 4.42 4.32
N TRP A 183 28.72 5.06 4.73
CA TRP A 183 27.65 5.46 3.79
C TRP A 183 28.16 6.42 2.72
N PHE A 184 28.94 7.44 3.11
CA PHE A 184 29.50 8.42 2.19
C PHE A 184 30.49 7.78 1.21
N SER A 185 31.27 6.78 1.65
CA SER A 185 32.16 6.01 0.78
C SER A 185 31.39 5.24 -0.29
N GLU A 186 30.34 4.49 0.07
CA GLU A 186 29.50 3.78 -0.92
C GLU A 186 28.78 4.74 -1.86
N TYR A 187 28.31 5.88 -1.34
CA TYR A 187 27.72 6.93 -2.16
C TYR A 187 28.70 7.45 -3.22
N LEU A 188 29.95 7.77 -2.83
CA LEU A 188 31.00 8.19 -3.77
C LEU A 188 31.35 7.10 -4.79
N GLU A 189 31.41 5.83 -4.39
CA GLU A 189 31.61 4.72 -5.32
C GLU A 189 30.46 4.60 -6.33
N SER A 190 29.21 4.80 -5.89
CA SER A 190 28.05 4.79 -6.79
C SER A 190 28.05 5.94 -7.80
N LEU A 191 28.62 7.10 -7.44
CA LEU A 191 28.78 8.24 -8.34
C LEU A 191 29.90 8.03 -9.37
N ARG A 192 30.82 7.10 -9.12
CA ARG A 192 31.91 6.77 -10.05
C ARG A 192 31.41 5.98 -11.25
N ASP A 193 30.29 5.27 -11.12
CA ASP A 193 29.68 4.46 -12.18
C ASP A 193 28.61 5.27 -12.94
N ARG A 194 29.00 5.89 -14.07
CA ARG A 194 28.14 6.79 -14.88
C ARG A 194 26.93 6.11 -15.53
N SER A 195 26.81 4.79 -15.47
CA SER A 195 25.80 4.02 -16.18
C SER A 195 24.42 3.98 -15.50
N THR A 196 24.33 4.32 -14.21
CA THR A 196 23.09 4.23 -13.40
C THR A 196 22.45 5.58 -13.03
N PHE A 197 22.88 6.68 -13.66
CA PHE A 197 22.45 8.02 -13.27
C PHE A 197 21.01 8.35 -13.74
N SER A 198 20.04 8.16 -12.86
CA SER A 198 18.76 8.88 -12.88
C SER A 198 18.65 9.66 -11.57
N SER A 199 18.50 10.97 -11.65
CA SER A 199 18.31 11.86 -10.50
C SER A 199 17.10 11.45 -9.64
N ASN A 200 16.11 10.78 -10.23
CA ASN A 200 14.96 10.23 -9.52
C ASN A 200 15.31 8.95 -8.73
N GLY A 201 16.21 8.11 -9.24
CA GLY A 201 16.62 6.86 -8.58
C GLY A 201 17.49 7.09 -7.33
N VAL A 202 18.23 8.19 -7.27
CA VAL A 202 18.97 8.61 -6.06
C VAL A 202 18.00 9.22 -5.03
N ARG A 203 16.98 9.96 -5.50
CA ARG A 203 15.97 10.61 -4.65
C ARG A 203 14.98 9.63 -4.03
N GLU A 204 14.65 8.54 -4.72
CA GLU A 204 13.84 7.45 -4.16
C GLU A 204 14.64 6.51 -3.24
N ARG A 205 15.96 6.38 -3.47
CA ARG A 205 16.84 5.51 -2.67
C ARG A 205 17.36 6.19 -1.40
N TYR A 206 17.45 7.52 -1.38
CA TYR A 206 17.99 8.28 -0.25
C TYR A 206 17.05 9.41 0.14
N ASN A 207 16.37 9.22 1.28
CA ASN A 207 15.38 10.13 1.85
C ASN A 207 15.91 11.56 2.06
N TYR A 208 15.04 12.55 1.98
CA TYR A 208 15.31 14.01 1.96
C TYR A 208 16.07 14.61 3.17
N TYR A 209 16.50 13.81 4.15
CA TYR A 209 17.20 14.28 5.36
C TYR A 209 18.68 14.66 5.14
N TYR A 210 19.22 14.39 3.96
CA TYR A 210 20.68 14.34 3.75
C TYR A 210 21.29 15.56 3.07
N HIS A 211 20.55 16.64 2.78
CA HIS A 211 21.09 17.74 1.98
C HIS A 211 22.12 18.64 2.69
N TYR A 212 22.10 18.78 4.01
CA TYR A 212 22.97 19.75 4.70
C TYR A 212 24.38 19.20 5.00
N GLU A 213 24.47 18.00 5.58
CA GLU A 213 25.75 17.33 5.88
C GLU A 213 26.52 16.95 4.60
N THR A 214 25.79 16.49 3.57
CA THR A 214 26.42 16.17 2.27
C THR A 214 26.98 17.40 1.59
N ALA A 215 26.29 18.55 1.68
CA ALA A 215 26.79 19.82 1.15
C ALA A 215 28.03 20.32 1.89
N LEU A 216 28.11 20.12 3.22
CA LEU A 216 29.30 20.48 4.01
C LEU A 216 30.52 19.63 3.64
N TYR A 217 30.36 18.32 3.49
CA TYR A 217 31.45 17.41 3.11
C TYR A 217 31.86 17.55 1.64
N LEU A 218 30.91 17.74 0.72
CA LEU A 218 31.22 18.08 -0.69
C LEU A 218 31.95 19.42 -0.78
N GLY A 219 31.52 20.42 -0.01
CA GLY A 219 32.24 21.69 0.11
C GLY A 219 33.66 21.53 0.69
N TRP A 220 33.87 20.55 1.58
CA TRP A 220 35.19 20.22 2.12
C TRP A 220 36.07 19.50 1.09
N ILE A 221 35.52 18.57 0.31
CA ILE A 221 36.24 17.85 -0.76
C ILE A 221 36.60 18.79 -1.91
N ILE A 222 35.71 19.70 -2.29
CA ILE A 222 35.98 20.73 -3.31
C ILE A 222 37.09 21.69 -2.86
N ARG A 223 37.33 21.84 -1.55
CA ARG A 223 38.49 22.61 -1.05
C ARG A 223 39.83 21.90 -1.19
N TYR A 224 39.84 20.58 -1.44
CA TYR A 224 41.03 19.74 -1.51
C TYR A 224 41.31 19.20 -2.94
N ILE A 225 40.51 19.60 -3.93
CA ILE A 225 40.76 19.42 -5.37
C ILE A 225 41.16 20.77 -5.95
#